data_AF-A0A328RGW4-F1
#
_entry.id   AF-A0A328RGW4-F1
#
_cell.length_a   1.000
_cell.length_b   1.000
_cell.length_c   1.000
_cell.angle_alpha   90.00
_cell.angle_beta   90.00
_cell.angle_gamma   90.00
#
_symmetry.space_group_name_H-M   'P 1'
#
loop_
_entity.id
_entity.type
_entity.pdbx_description
1 polymer ?
#
loop_
_entity_poly.entity_id
_entity_poly.type
_entity_poly.pdbx_seq_one_letter_code
_entity_poly.pdbx_strand_id
1 'polypeptide(L)'
;MSLEKIFLQQIELNKKIEPELYEKIKDPEVRRKWFLNFELALKQESAEAIDSLNWKWWKKDEEDWDNIKIELVDMLHFWVSMCTVAGLSAEEVQDLYFKKNKLNHSRQEEGYKEGTYNKYKDGVEDNKRVVLK
;
A
#
# COMPACT_ATOMS: atom_id res chain seq x y z
N MET A 1 -10.86 15.76 -5.30
CA MET A 1 -10.33 15.40 -3.97
C MET A 1 -8.94 14.83 -4.18
N SER A 2 -7.89 15.40 -3.58
CA SER A 2 -6.49 15.00 -3.81
C SER A 2 -6.06 13.88 -2.85
N LEU A 3 -5.02 13.11 -3.22
CA LEU A 3 -4.39 12.14 -2.32
C LEU A 3 -3.88 12.82 -1.04
N GLU A 4 -3.38 14.04 -1.16
CA GLU A 4 -2.98 14.88 -0.02
C GLU A 4 -4.11 15.04 1.01
N LYS A 5 -5.35 15.30 0.55
CA LYS A 5 -6.50 15.39 1.47
C LYS A 5 -6.75 14.08 2.20
N ILE A 6 -6.59 12.94 1.54
CA ILE A 6 -6.72 11.61 2.17
C ILE A 6 -5.65 11.43 3.25
N PHE A 7 -4.39 11.75 2.95
CA PHE A 7 -3.30 11.67 3.92
C PHE A 7 -3.54 12.56 5.13
N LEU A 8 -3.98 13.81 4.92
CA LEU A 8 -4.28 14.74 6.00
C LEU A 8 -5.38 14.20 6.92
N GLN A 9 -6.50 13.72 6.36
CA GLN A 9 -7.59 13.13 7.14
C GLN A 9 -7.14 11.87 7.89
N GLN A 10 -6.33 11.02 7.27
CA GLN A 10 -5.80 9.82 7.93
C GLN A 10 -4.85 10.17 9.08
N ILE A 11 -3.99 11.18 8.91
CA ILE A 11 -3.10 11.68 9.97
C ILE A 11 -3.91 12.21 11.15
N GLU A 12 -4.98 12.97 10.88
CA GLU A 12 -5.89 13.48 11.91
C GLU A 12 -6.58 12.34 12.66
N LEU A 13 -7.07 11.33 11.95
CA LEU A 13 -7.68 10.14 12.56
C LEU A 13 -6.68 9.35 13.40
N ASN A 14 -5.48 9.12 12.89
CA ASN A 14 -4.42 8.42 13.61
C ASN A 14 -4.04 9.15 14.90
N LYS A 15 -3.92 10.49 14.87
CA LYS A 15 -3.69 11.31 16.07
C LYS A 15 -4.87 11.29 17.04
N LYS A 16 -6.10 11.12 16.55
CA LYS A 16 -7.26 10.98 17.43
C LYS A 16 -7.23 9.65 18.20
N ILE A 17 -6.72 8.58 17.59
CA ILE A 17 -6.61 7.24 18.18
C ILE A 17 -5.37 7.14 19.08
N GLU A 18 -4.21 7.56 18.59
CA GLU A 18 -2.93 7.59 19.30
C GLU A 18 -2.32 9.01 19.17
N PRO A 19 -2.59 9.92 20.12
CA PRO A 19 -2.17 11.33 20.05
C PRO A 19 -0.67 11.54 19.89
N GLU A 20 0.14 10.64 20.42
CA GLU A 20 1.60 10.74 20.38
C GLU A 20 2.23 9.89 19.27
N LEU A 21 1.43 9.32 18.35
CA LEU A 21 1.91 8.35 17.34
C LEU A 21 3.14 8.88 16.60
N TYR A 22 3.00 10.06 16.00
CA TYR A 22 4.03 10.66 15.14
C TYR A 22 5.28 11.11 15.91
N GLU A 23 5.16 11.34 17.23
CA GLU A 23 6.30 11.60 18.10
C GLU A 23 7.00 10.30 18.50
N LYS A 24 6.23 9.27 18.86
CA LYS A 24 6.74 7.96 19.28
C LYS A 24 7.48 7.22 18.16
N ILE A 25 7.01 7.29 16.91
CA ILE A 25 7.68 6.63 15.76
C ILE A 25 9.00 7.29 15.35
N LYS A 26 9.47 8.34 16.04
CA LYS A 26 10.86 8.81 15.93
C LYS A 26 11.84 7.76 16.43
N ASP A 27 11.41 6.93 17.39
CA ASP A 27 12.10 5.70 17.77
C ASP A 27 11.91 4.62 16.67
N PRO A 28 13.01 4.09 16.07
CA PRO A 28 12.94 3.06 15.05
C PRO A 28 12.23 1.77 15.48
N GLU A 29 12.33 1.37 16.75
CA GLU A 29 11.67 0.16 17.24
C GLU A 29 10.16 0.34 17.33
N VAL A 30 9.74 1.52 17.81
CA VAL A 30 8.33 1.89 17.88
C VAL A 30 7.74 2.06 16.48
N ARG A 31 8.49 2.69 15.55
CA ARG A 31 8.12 2.76 14.13
C ARG A 31 7.90 1.39 13.53
N ARG A 32 8.85 0.47 13.74
CA ARG A 32 8.76 -0.93 13.27
C ARG A 32 7.50 -1.59 13.81
N LYS A 33 7.23 -1.44 15.12
CA LYS A 33 6.03 -2.00 15.76
C LYS A 33 4.74 -1.48 15.14
N TRP A 34 4.62 -0.17 14.95
CA TRP A 34 3.42 0.42 14.35
C TRP A 34 3.23 0.05 12.88
N PHE A 35 4.31 -0.03 12.11
CA PHE A 35 4.24 -0.54 10.75
C PHE A 35 3.68 -1.98 10.72
N LEU A 36 4.16 -2.86 11.60
CA LEU A 36 3.65 -4.24 11.71
C LEU A 36 2.19 -4.31 12.17
N ASN A 37 1.77 -3.42 13.07
CA ASN A 37 0.37 -3.35 13.50
C ASN A 37 -0.56 -2.97 12.34
N PHE A 38 -0.21 -1.95 11.55
CA PHE A 38 -1.02 -1.54 10.40
C PHE A 38 -1.01 -2.59 9.27
N GLU A 39 0.12 -3.24 9.02
CA GLU A 39 0.21 -4.36 8.07
C GLU A 39 -0.67 -5.55 8.51
N LEU A 40 -0.72 -5.84 9.82
CA LEU A 40 -1.59 -6.90 10.34
C LEU A 40 -3.07 -6.52 10.19
N ALA A 41 -3.44 -5.28 10.47
CA ALA A 41 -4.80 -4.79 10.30
C ALA A 41 -5.24 -4.87 8.82
N LEU A 42 -4.41 -4.38 7.89
CA LEU A 42 -4.64 -4.50 6.45
C LEU A 42 -4.88 -5.96 6.01
N LYS A 43 -4.16 -6.93 6.61
CA LYS A 43 -4.39 -8.36 6.34
C LYS A 43 -5.72 -8.87 6.88
N GLN A 44 -6.20 -8.35 8.01
CA GLN A 44 -7.53 -8.70 8.51
C GLN A 44 -8.60 -8.16 7.56
N GLU A 45 -8.53 -6.90 7.13
CA GLU A 45 -9.51 -6.33 6.17
C GLU A 45 -9.49 -7.09 4.83
N SER A 46 -8.30 -7.52 4.37
CA SER A 46 -8.20 -8.39 3.20
C SER A 46 -8.88 -9.75 3.40
N ALA A 47 -8.89 -10.30 4.63
CA ALA A 47 -9.59 -11.53 4.94
C ALA A 47 -11.12 -11.31 4.99
N GLU A 48 -11.58 -10.17 5.52
CA GLU A 48 -12.99 -9.76 5.52
C GLU A 48 -13.52 -9.59 4.08
N ALA A 49 -12.71 -9.01 3.19
CA ALA A 49 -13.03 -8.92 1.76
C ALA A 49 -13.15 -10.30 1.10
N ILE A 50 -12.30 -11.25 1.47
CA ILE A 50 -12.39 -12.65 0.99
C ILE A 50 -13.65 -13.33 1.53
N ASP A 51 -13.99 -13.12 2.80
CA ASP A 51 -15.18 -13.71 3.42
C ASP A 51 -16.50 -13.18 2.83
N SER A 52 -16.46 -12.05 2.13
CA SER A 52 -17.57 -11.51 1.33
C SER A 52 -17.78 -12.26 -0.01
N LEU A 53 -16.85 -13.16 -0.38
CA LEU A 53 -16.90 -13.98 -1.59
C LEU A 53 -17.19 -15.46 -1.29
N ASN A 54 -17.68 -16.17 -2.30
CA ASN A 54 -17.98 -17.61 -2.23
C ASN A 54 -16.74 -18.51 -2.31
N TRP A 55 -15.78 -18.33 -1.41
CA TRP A 55 -14.53 -19.10 -1.41
C TRP A 55 -14.64 -20.49 -0.75
N LYS A 56 -15.60 -20.67 0.17
CA LYS A 56 -15.79 -21.93 0.91
C LYS A 56 -16.38 -22.98 -0.02
N TRP A 57 -15.56 -23.89 -0.56
CA TRP A 57 -16.03 -24.89 -1.52
C TRP A 57 -17.10 -25.87 -0.97
N TRP A 58 -17.32 -25.90 0.35
CA TRP A 58 -18.34 -26.72 1.02
C TRP A 58 -19.62 -25.95 1.37
N LYS A 59 -19.72 -24.65 1.06
CA LYS A 59 -20.91 -23.81 1.31
C LYS A 59 -21.11 -22.81 0.17
N LYS A 60 -22.34 -22.63 -0.30
CA LYS A 60 -22.68 -21.57 -1.27
C LYS A 60 -23.56 -20.53 -0.60
N ASP A 61 -23.13 -19.28 -0.63
CA ASP A 61 -23.86 -18.11 -0.18
C ASP A 61 -23.99 -17.09 -1.34
N GLU A 62 -24.55 -15.91 -1.09
CA GLU A 62 -24.49 -14.79 -2.04
C GLU A 62 -23.21 -13.97 -1.80
N GLU A 63 -22.63 -13.39 -2.85
CA GLU A 63 -21.46 -12.52 -2.73
C GLU A 63 -21.88 -11.11 -2.33
N ASP A 64 -21.21 -10.54 -1.34
CA ASP A 64 -21.47 -9.17 -0.87
C ASP A 64 -20.45 -8.19 -1.47
N TRP A 65 -20.74 -7.75 -2.69
CA TRP A 65 -19.91 -6.77 -3.40
C TRP A 65 -19.95 -5.37 -2.80
N ASP A 66 -20.95 -5.05 -1.98
CA ASP A 66 -21.01 -3.77 -1.28
C ASP A 66 -20.08 -3.80 -0.08
N ASN A 67 -20.03 -4.91 0.66
CA ASN A 67 -19.04 -5.08 1.72
C ASN A 67 -17.61 -5.06 1.17
N ILE A 68 -17.32 -5.73 0.05
CA ILE A 68 -15.99 -5.67 -0.59
C ILE A 68 -15.52 -4.23 -0.83
N LYS A 69 -16.41 -3.31 -1.23
CA LYS A 69 -16.05 -1.90 -1.43
C LYS A 69 -15.67 -1.22 -0.11
N ILE A 70 -16.34 -1.58 0.99
CA ILE A 70 -16.03 -1.08 2.34
C ILE A 70 -14.66 -1.58 2.75
N GLU A 71 -14.40 -2.89 2.64
CA GLU A 71 -13.11 -3.48 3.03
C GLU A 71 -11.94 -2.94 2.18
N LEU A 72 -12.18 -2.62 0.90
CA LEU A 72 -11.19 -1.93 0.05
C LEU A 72 -10.84 -0.53 0.59
N VAL A 73 -11.80 0.18 1.17
CA VAL A 73 -11.59 1.48 1.80
C VAL A 73 -10.91 1.32 3.17
N ASP A 74 -11.20 0.27 3.93
CA ASP A 74 -10.52 0.00 5.20
C ASP A 74 -9.06 -0.39 4.97
N MET A 75 -8.77 -1.19 3.94
CA MET A 75 -7.40 -1.40 3.46
C MET A 75 -6.72 -0.09 3.05
N LEU A 76 -7.43 0.86 2.43
CA LEU A 76 -6.85 2.17 2.11
C LEU A 76 -6.43 2.94 3.38
N HIS A 77 -7.22 2.91 4.46
CA HIS A 77 -6.88 3.57 5.73
C HIS A 77 -5.56 3.03 6.30
N PHE A 78 -5.40 1.71 6.32
CA PHE A 78 -4.19 1.08 6.83
C PHE A 78 -3.00 1.27 5.90
N TRP A 79 -3.20 1.21 4.58
CA TRP A 79 -2.15 1.48 3.62
C TRP A 79 -1.61 2.92 3.72
N VAL A 80 -2.50 3.93 3.81
CA VAL A 80 -2.08 5.32 4.02
C VAL A 80 -1.37 5.47 5.36
N SER A 81 -1.87 4.83 6.43
CA SER A 81 -1.22 4.85 7.74
C SER A 81 0.19 4.28 7.68
N MET A 82 0.39 3.16 6.99
CA MET A 82 1.72 2.58 6.73
C MET A 82 2.63 3.54 5.98
N CYS A 83 2.15 4.21 4.92
CA CYS A 83 2.92 5.24 4.22
C CYS A 83 3.39 6.34 5.18
N THR A 84 2.49 6.84 6.04
CA THR A 84 2.84 7.91 6.98
C THR A 84 3.88 7.47 8.01
N VAL A 85 3.80 6.23 8.51
CA VAL A 85 4.79 5.67 9.46
C VAL A 85 6.13 5.37 8.78
N ALA A 86 6.11 4.99 7.51
CA ALA A 86 7.31 4.81 6.69
C ALA A 86 7.99 6.14 6.34
N GLY A 87 7.34 7.27 6.61
CA GLY A 87 7.85 8.61 6.33
C GLY A 87 7.56 9.11 4.92
N LEU A 88 6.60 8.52 4.23
CA LEU A 88 6.16 8.95 2.90
C LEU A 88 5.07 10.02 3.00
N SER A 89 5.26 11.11 2.28
CA SER A 89 4.21 12.08 1.96
C SER A 89 3.32 11.60 0.80
N ALA A 90 2.15 12.22 0.65
CA ALA A 90 1.27 11.97 -0.49
C ALA A 90 1.95 12.27 -1.83
N GLU A 91 2.77 13.33 -1.88
CA GLU A 91 3.51 13.74 -3.07
C GLU A 91 4.56 12.69 -3.45
N GLU A 92 5.36 12.22 -2.48
CA GLU A 92 6.35 11.16 -2.72
C GLU A 92 5.69 9.86 -3.20
N VAL A 93 4.54 9.49 -2.62
CA VAL A 93 3.77 8.33 -3.09
C VAL A 93 3.32 8.50 -4.54
N GLN A 94 2.84 9.68 -4.93
CA GLN A 94 2.45 9.96 -6.31
C GLN A 94 3.64 9.89 -7.26
N ASP A 95 4.76 10.52 -6.92
CA ASP A 95 5.98 10.48 -7.74
C ASP A 95 6.48 9.05 -7.93
N LEU A 96 6.61 8.30 -6.83
CA LEU A 96 7.03 6.89 -6.87
C LEU A 96 6.07 6.03 -7.69
N TYR A 97 4.76 6.27 -7.57
CA TYR A 97 3.75 5.57 -8.38
C TYR A 97 3.96 5.85 -9.87
N PHE A 98 4.07 7.11 -10.29
CA PHE A 98 4.23 7.45 -11.72
C PHE A 98 5.57 6.96 -12.28
N LYS A 99 6.67 7.07 -11.53
CA LYS A 99 7.97 6.49 -11.90
C LYS A 99 7.86 4.98 -12.09
N LYS A 100 7.23 4.28 -11.14
CA LYS A 100 7.06 2.82 -11.20
C LYS A 100 6.12 2.39 -12.32
N ASN A 101 5.03 3.12 -12.53
CA ASN A 101 4.07 2.86 -13.60
C ASN A 101 4.75 2.99 -14.97
N LYS A 102 5.49 4.09 -15.20
CA LYS A 102 6.28 4.28 -16.42
C LYS A 102 7.30 3.16 -16.64
N LEU A 103 8.05 2.77 -15.60
CA LEU A 103 8.99 1.65 -15.69
C LEU A 103 8.29 0.34 -16.06
N ASN A 104 7.10 0.06 -15.49
CA ASN A 104 6.34 -1.14 -15.81
C ASN A 104 5.83 -1.14 -17.26
N HIS A 105 5.45 0.02 -17.81
CA HIS A 105 5.12 0.15 -19.24
C HIS A 105 6.35 -0.14 -20.11
N SER A 106 7.49 0.51 -19.84
CA SER A 106 8.72 0.26 -20.59
C SER A 106 9.16 -1.21 -20.52
N ARG A 107 9.02 -1.87 -19.35
CA ARG A 107 9.26 -3.33 -19.23
C ARG A 107 8.43 -4.11 -20.24
N GLN A 108 7.12 -3.85 -20.31
CA GLN A 108 6.24 -4.58 -21.23
C GLN A 108 6.59 -4.30 -22.70
N GLU A 109 6.91 -3.05 -23.04
CA GLU A 109 7.35 -2.65 -24.40
C GLU A 109 8.70 -3.29 -24.79
N GLU A 110 9.58 -3.51 -23.82
CA GLU A 110 10.92 -4.08 -24.00
C GLU A 110 10.97 -5.60 -23.76
N GLY A 111 9.82 -6.29 -23.80
CA GLY A 111 9.78 -7.75 -23.86
C GLY A 111 9.76 -8.48 -22.51
N TYR A 112 9.23 -7.86 -21.46
CA TYR A 112 9.15 -8.49 -20.13
C TYR A 112 8.28 -9.74 -20.12
N LYS A 113 7.19 -9.76 -20.90
CA LYS A 113 6.30 -10.93 -21.00
C LYS A 113 6.95 -12.07 -21.79
N GLU A 114 7.80 -11.72 -22.74
CA GLU A 114 8.57 -12.61 -23.60
C GLU A 114 9.87 -13.10 -22.93
N GLY A 115 10.21 -12.56 -21.76
CA GLY A 115 11.40 -12.93 -20.99
C GLY A 115 12.71 -12.35 -21.53
N THR A 116 12.66 -11.39 -22.45
CA THR A 116 13.85 -10.79 -23.09
C THR A 116 14.32 -9.51 -22.39
N TYR A 117 13.49 -8.91 -21.54
CA TYR A 117 13.84 -7.71 -20.78
C TYR A 117 14.95 -7.97 -19.75
N ASN A 118 16.00 -7.14 -19.77
CA ASN A 118 17.04 -7.19 -18.74
C ASN A 118 16.77 -6.23 -17.58
N LYS A 119 16.34 -6.79 -16.44
CA LYS A 119 16.04 -6.04 -15.21
C LYS A 119 17.29 -5.41 -14.55
N TYR A 120 18.48 -5.92 -14.84
CA TYR A 120 19.73 -5.48 -14.23
C TYR A 120 20.66 -4.85 -15.25
N LYS A 121 21.14 -3.64 -14.97
CA LYS A 121 22.18 -2.98 -15.77
C LYS A 121 23.36 -2.67 -14.86
N ASP A 122 24.54 -3.15 -15.23
CA ASP A 122 25.78 -2.99 -14.45
C ASP A 122 25.61 -3.48 -12.99
N GLY A 123 24.89 -4.57 -12.79
CA GLY A 123 24.59 -5.14 -11.46
C GLY A 123 23.53 -4.40 -10.65
N VAL A 124 22.95 -3.30 -11.16
CA VAL A 124 21.93 -2.50 -10.46
C VAL A 124 20.54 -2.74 -11.05
N GLU A 125 19.59 -3.13 -10.19
CA GLU A 125 18.19 -3.32 -10.52
C GLU A 125 17.53 -2.02 -11.01
N ASP A 126 16.69 -2.10 -12.04
CA ASP A 126 15.93 -0.97 -12.61
C ASP A 126 15.12 -0.15 -11.60
N ASN A 127 14.48 -0.75 -10.59
CA ASN A 127 13.75 -0.03 -9.54
C ASN A 127 14.70 0.95 -8.80
N LYS A 128 15.92 0.52 -8.46
CA LYS A 128 16.93 1.39 -7.82
C LYS A 128 17.45 2.47 -8.77
N ARG A 129 17.51 2.18 -10.07
CA ARG A 129 18.03 3.13 -11.08
C ARG A 129 17.03 4.18 -11.54
N VAL A 130 15.73 3.89 -11.46
CA VAL A 130 14.67 4.70 -12.09
C VAL A 130 13.64 5.20 -11.07
N VAL A 131 13.24 4.38 -10.10
CA VAL A 131 12.15 4.71 -9.18
C VAL A 131 12.67 5.40 -7.92
N LEU A 132 13.78 4.90 -7.37
CA LEU A 132 14.38 5.40 -6.12
C LEU A 132 15.53 6.41 -6.33
N LYS A 133 15.64 6.97 -7.54
CA LYS A 133 16.58 8.05 -7.85
C LYS A 133 15.92 9.42 -7.75
#